data_AF-A0A923Q9G7-F1
#
_entry.id   AF-A0A923Q9G7-F1
#
_cell.length_a   1.000
_cell.length_b   1.000
_cell.length_c   1.000
_cell.angle_alpha   90.00
_cell.angle_beta   90.00
_cell.angle_gamma   90.00
#
_symmetry.space_group_name_H-M   'P 1'
#
loop_
_entity.id
_entity.type
_entity.pdbx_description
1 polymer ?
#
loop_
_entity_poly.entity_id
_entity_poly.type
_entity_poly.pdbx_seq_one_letter_code
_entity_poly.pdbx_strand_id
1 'polypeptide(L)' 'MTAPAQLDRPGTDVQVSDDRPWVAIVWNDPVNLMSYVTHVLIELFDYTREVAEAM' A
#
# COMPACT_ATOMS: atom_id res chain seq x y z
N MET A 1 37.69 18.87 9.73
CA MET A 1 36.43 18.11 9.83
C MET A 1 35.50 18.63 8.75
N THR A 2 35.13 17.81 7.77
CA THR A 2 34.26 18.21 6.65
C THR A 2 32.88 17.63 6.88
N ALA A 3 31.84 18.48 6.92
CA ALA A 3 30.45 18.05 7.07
C ALA A 3 29.98 17.33 5.79
N PRO A 4 29.08 16.34 5.89
CA PRO A 4 28.58 15.64 4.71
C PRO A 4 27.75 16.57 3.84
N ALA A 5 27.88 16.42 2.52
CA ALA A 5 27.06 17.16 1.56
C ALA A 5 25.58 16.74 1.70
N GLN A 6 24.69 17.73 1.89
CA GLN A 6 23.25 17.49 1.87
C GLN A 6 22.84 17.16 0.43
N LEU A 7 22.29 15.95 0.23
CA LEU A 7 21.70 15.54 -1.05
C LEU A 7 20.47 16.39 -1.35
N ASP A 8 20.48 17.05 -2.51
CA ASP A 8 19.33 17.79 -3.02
C ASP A 8 18.21 16.80 -3.34
N ARG A 9 17.11 16.85 -2.59
CA ARG A 9 15.96 15.98 -2.83
C ARG A 9 15.21 16.57 -4.03
N PRO A 10 14.90 15.79 -5.08
CA PRO A 10 14.10 16.29 -6.18
C PRO A 10 12.78 16.82 -5.62
N GLY A 11 12.44 18.06 -5.99
CA GLY A 11 11.17 18.67 -5.61
C GLY A 11 10.03 17.84 -6.18
N THR A 12 9.27 17.20 -5.30
CA THR A 12 8.10 16.40 -5.67
C THR A 12 6.92 17.32 -5.95
N ASP A 13 6.99 18.11 -7.02
CA ASP A 13 5.80 18.79 -7.58
C ASP A 13 4.95 17.76 -8.32
N VAL A 14 4.40 16.81 -7.55
CA VAL A 14 3.36 15.91 -8.05
C VAL A 14 2.07 16.70 -8.00
N GLN A 15 1.66 17.21 -9.16
CA GLN A 15 0.29 17.65 -9.39
C GLN A 15 -0.62 16.41 -9.21
N VAL A 16 -1.15 16.23 -7.99
CA VAL A 16 -2.16 15.23 -7.69
C VAL A 16 -3.41 15.61 -8.47
N SER A 17 -3.58 14.99 -9.63
CA SER A 17 -4.84 15.04 -10.36
C SER A 17 -5.80 14.10 -9.64
N ASP A 18 -6.79 14.68 -8.96
CA ASP A 18 -7.81 13.95 -8.19
C ASP A 18 -8.65 12.99 -9.06
N ASP A 19 -8.62 13.16 -10.38
CA ASP A 19 -9.38 12.36 -11.34
C ASP A 19 -8.77 10.97 -11.64
N ARG A 20 -7.63 10.62 -11.02
CA ARG A 20 -6.97 9.32 -11.25
C ARG A 20 -6.97 8.47 -9.97
N PRO A 21 -7.97 7.60 -9.77
CA PRO A 21 -8.00 6.72 -8.62
C PRO A 21 -6.81 5.74 -8.66
N TRP A 22 -6.24 5.49 -7.49
CA TRP A 22 -5.15 4.52 -7.32
C TRP A 22 -5.71 3.09 -7.27
N VAL A 23 -4.94 2.15 -7.82
CA VAL A 23 -5.25 0.72 -7.73
C VAL A 23 -4.39 0.11 -6.62
N ALA A 24 -5.04 -0.49 -5.62
CA ALA A 24 -4.37 -1.31 -4.62
C ALA A 24 -4.08 -2.70 -5.20
N ILE A 25 -2.83 -3.16 -5.09
CA ILE A 25 -2.40 -4.48 -5.56
C ILE A 25 -1.95 -5.31 -4.36
N VAL A 26 -2.56 -6.49 -4.19
CA VAL A 26 -2.15 -7.48 -3.18
C VAL A 26 -1.27 -8.52 -3.86
N TRP A 27 -0.07 -8.72 -3.34
CA TRP A 27 0.89 -9.70 -3.86
C TRP A 27 0.79 -10.99 -3.05
N ASN A 28 0.82 -12.14 -3.74
CA ASN A 28 0.84 -13.45 -3.08
C ASN A 28 2.25 -13.79 -2.57
N ASP A 29 2.36 -14.18 -1.31
CA ASP A 29 3.63 -14.54 -0.67
C ASP A 29 3.46 -15.78 0.25
N PRO A 30 4.53 -16.55 0.51
CA PRO A 30 4.44 -17.78 1.31
C PRO A 30 4.52 -17.55 2.82
N VAL A 31 4.72 -16.32 3.28
CA VAL A 31 4.94 -15.99 4.71
C VAL A 31 3.61 -15.69 5.38
N ASN A 32 2.74 -14.94 4.70
CA ASN A 32 1.43 -14.58 5.22
C ASN A 32 0.42 -15.71 5.05
N LEU A 33 -0.26 -16.05 6.14
CA LEU A 33 -1.36 -17.01 6.10
C LEU A 33 -2.61 -16.36 5.51
N MET A 34 -3.44 -17.15 4.82
CA MET A 34 -4.71 -16.66 4.26
C MET A 34 -5.62 -16.07 5.34
N SER A 35 -5.60 -16.61 6.57
CA SER A 35 -6.35 -16.04 7.70
C SER A 35 -5.91 -14.61 8.07
N TYR A 36 -4.62 -14.31 7.93
CA TYR A 36 -4.09 -12.96 8.16
C TYR A 36 -4.46 -12.02 7.00
N VAL A 37 -4.36 -12.50 5.76
CA VAL A 37 -4.81 -11.76 4.57
C VAL A 37 -6.28 -11.39 4.68
N THR A 38 -7.15 -12.34 5.03
CA THR A 38 -8.58 -12.10 5.27
C THR A 38 -8.81 -11.05 6.35
N HIS A 39 -8.06 -11.10 7.46
CA HIS A 39 -8.18 -10.11 8.54
C HIS A 39 -7.84 -8.69 8.06
N VAL A 40 -6.74 -8.54 7.33
CA VAL A 40 -6.30 -7.24 6.79
C VAL A 40 -7.30 -6.70 5.76
N LEU A 41 -7.86 -7.55 4.90
CA LEU A 41 -8.86 -7.14 3.92
C LEU A 41 -10.15 -6.62 4.58
N ILE A 42 -10.58 -7.25 5.67
CA ILE A 42 -11.72 -6.77 6.45
C ILE A 42 -11.38 -5.43 7.13
N GLU A 43 -10.21 -5.29 7.75
CA GLU A 43 -9.85 -4.09 8.53
C GLU A 43 -9.58 -2.85 7.65
N LEU A 44 -8.94 -3.02 6.49
CA LEU A 44 -8.55 -1.89 5.64
C LEU A 44 -9.60 -1.48 4.62
N PHE A 45 -10.39 -2.44 4.12
CA PHE A 45 -11.34 -2.21 3.04
C PHE A 45 -12.80 -2.39 3.48
N ASP A 46 -13.04 -2.73 4.75
CA ASP A 46 -14.38 -2.96 5.32
C ASP A 46 -15.17 -4.05 4.58
N TYR A 47 -14.45 -5.01 4.00
CA TYR A 47 -15.06 -6.15 3.33
C TYR A 47 -15.71 -7.10 4.32
N THR A 48 -16.79 -7.76 3.91
CA THR A 48 -17.34 -8.88 4.67
C THR A 48 -16.35 -10.05 4.64
N ARG A 49 -16.46 -10.93 5.62
CA ARG A 49 -15.62 -12.13 5.70
C ARG A 49 -15.72 -12.97 4.42
N GLU A 50 -16.92 -13.14 3.89
CA GLU A 50 -17.19 -13.95 2.69
C GLU A 50 -16.51 -13.37 1.46
N VAL A 51 -16.49 -12.04 1.32
CA VAL A 51 -15.79 -11.36 0.23
C VAL A 51 -14.27 -11.48 0.40
N ALA A 52 -13.78 -11.28 1.62
CA ALA A 52 -12.35 -11.34 1.92
C ALA A 52 -11.75 -12.76 1.82
N GLU A 53 -12.55 -13.81 2.03
CA GLU A 53 -12.13 -15.22 1.85
C GLU A 53 -12.16 -15.68 0.38
N ALA A 54 -12.87 -14.96 -0.48
CA ALA A 54 -12.99 -15.26 -1.91
C ALA A 54 -11.93 -14.55 -2.79
N MET A 55 -11.10 -13.68 -2.20
CA MET A 55 -9.98 -12.99 -2.85
C MET A 55 -8.70 -13.79 -2.75
#